data_AF-A0A357TK03-F1
#
_entry.id   AF-A0A357TK03-F1
#
_cell.length_a   1.000
_cell.length_b   1.000
_cell.length_c   1.000
_cell.angle_alpha   90.00
_cell.angle_beta   90.00
_cell.angle_gamma   90.00
#
_symmetry.space_group_name_H-M   'P 1'
#
loop_
_entity.id
_entity.type
_entity.pdbx_description
1 polymer ?
#
loop_
_entity_poly.entity_id
_entity_poly.type
_entity_poly.pdbx_seq_one_letter_code
_entity_poly.pdbx_strand_id
1 'polypeptide(L)' 'MLLDPELHYLDNAATTMVDPEIAGAIHEALLKDWANPSSLYEPAVETHEALTTARGQIARTLGCQAKDLYFTS' A
#
# COMPACT_ATOMS: atom_id res chain seq x y z
N MET A 1 -1.28 8.84 22.50
CA MET A 1 0.00 9.06 21.79
C MET A 1 -0.03 10.36 20.99
N LEU A 2 -0.82 10.52 19.92
CA LEU A 2 -0.89 11.79 19.17
C LEU A 2 -1.52 12.97 19.94
N LEU A 3 -2.29 12.68 20.98
CA LEU A 3 -2.97 13.68 21.82
C LEU A 3 -2.29 13.91 23.18
N ASP A 4 -1.16 13.23 23.41
CA ASP A 4 -0.38 13.41 24.62
C ASP A 4 0.80 14.34 24.33
N PRO A 5 0.76 15.61 24.78
CA PRO A 5 1.79 16.59 24.47
C PRO A 5 3.14 16.29 25.12
N GLU A 6 3.19 15.42 26.13
CA GLU A 6 4.42 15.03 26.84
C GLU A 6 5.15 13.86 26.16
N LEU A 7 4.50 13.19 25.19
CA LEU A 7 5.07 12.04 24.52
C LEU A 7 5.83 12.44 23.25
N HIS A 8 7.15 12.33 23.31
CA HIS A 8 8.02 12.44 22.13
C HIS A 8 8.31 11.06 21.54
N TYR A 9 7.78 10.78 20.34
CA TYR A 9 8.02 9.51 19.65
C TYR A 9 9.39 9.50 18.96
N LEU A 10 10.34 8.75 19.51
CA LEU A 10 11.71 8.63 19.01
C LEU A 10 12.08 7.19 18.61
N ASP A 11 11.08 6.35 18.31
CA ASP A 11 11.26 4.92 18.00
C ASP A 11 10.87 4.56 16.56
N ASN A 12 11.20 5.46 15.60
CA ASN A 12 10.93 5.22 14.17
C ASN A 12 11.70 4.01 13.59
N ALA A 13 12.73 3.53 14.29
CA ALA A 13 13.44 2.31 13.92
C ALA A 13 12.61 1.04 14.20
N ALA A 14 11.73 1.04 15.21
CA ALA A 14 10.81 -0.06 15.46
C ALA A 14 9.62 -0.04 14.49
N THR A 15 8.97 1.13 14.34
CA THR A 15 7.94 1.38 13.31
C THR A 15 7.73 2.88 13.13
N THR A 16 7.30 3.30 11.94
CA THR A 16 6.85 4.67 11.71
C THR A 16 5.37 4.82 12.01
N MET A 17 4.94 6.03 12.36
CA MET A 17 3.51 6.36 12.35
C MET A 17 2.99 6.33 10.91
N VAL A 18 1.82 5.74 10.70
CA VAL A 18 1.17 5.71 9.38
C VAL A 18 0.73 7.12 9.00
N ASP A 19 1.08 7.56 7.80
CA ASP A 19 0.58 8.80 7.22
C ASP A 19 -0.95 8.71 7.02
N PRO A 20 -1.74 9.72 7.45
CA PRO A 20 -3.20 9.71 7.24
C PRO A 20 -3.64 9.46 5.79
N GLU A 21 -2.89 9.94 4.80
CA GLU A 21 -3.19 9.69 3.38
C GLU A 21 -3.00 8.23 3.01
N ILE A 22 -1.98 7.56 3.57
CA ILE A 22 -1.74 6.13 3.37
C ILE A 22 -2.87 5.30 4.01
N ALA A 23 -3.32 5.68 5.22
CA ALA A 23 -4.46 5.04 5.87
C ALA A 23 -5.73 5.18 5.02
N GLY A 24 -5.95 6.35 4.40
CA GLY A 24 -7.05 6.58 3.47
C GLY A 24 -6.95 5.70 2.22
N ALA A 25 -5.78 5.60 1.61
CA ALA A 25 -5.56 4.74 0.43
C ALA A 25 -5.84 3.27 0.73
N ILE A 26 -5.41 2.78 1.90
CA ILE A 26 -5.70 1.40 2.34
C ILE A 26 -7.22 1.21 2.53
N HIS A 27 -7.91 2.16 3.17
CA HIS A 27 -9.36 2.08 3.36
C HIS A 27 -10.11 2.03 2.03
N GLU A 28 -9.75 2.89 1.09
CA GLU A 28 -10.34 2.93 -0.25
C GLU A 28 -10.11 1.61 -1.00
N ALA A 29 -8.90 1.06 -0.98
CA ALA A 29 -8.59 -0.21 -1.61
C ALA A 29 -9.40 -1.37 -1.00
N LEU A 30 -9.60 -1.38 0.33
CA LEU A 30 -10.43 -2.39 0.99
C LEU A 30 -11.90 -2.33 0.55
N LEU A 31 -12.42 -1.15 0.22
CA LEU A 31 -13.81 -0.95 -0.19
C LEU A 31 -14.02 -1.12 -1.71
N LYS A 32 -13.03 -0.75 -2.53
CA LYS A 32 -13.14 -0.72 -4.00
C LYS A 32 -12.45 -1.89 -4.69
N ASP A 33 -11.25 -2.24 -4.25
CA ASP A 33 -10.39 -3.27 -4.85
C ASP A 33 -10.48 -4.62 -4.10
N TRP A 34 -11.70 -5.00 -3.72
CA TRP A 34 -11.96 -6.18 -2.88
C TRP A 34 -11.95 -7.51 -3.66
N ALA A 35 -12.08 -7.44 -4.99
CA ALA A 35 -12.24 -8.61 -5.83
C ALA A 35 -10.93 -9.39 -5.95
N ASN A 36 -11.03 -10.72 -6.12
CA ASN A 36 -9.82 -11.53 -6.26
C ASN A 36 -9.13 -11.23 -7.61
N PRO A 37 -7.91 -10.65 -7.62
CA PRO A 37 -7.22 -10.20 -8.85
C PRO A 37 -6.77 -11.35 -9.78
N SER A 38 -6.98 -12.60 -9.38
CA SER A 38 -6.75 -13.78 -10.24
C SER A 38 -7.99 -14.19 -11.03
N SER A 39 -9.12 -13.50 -10.85
CA SER A 39 -10.38 -13.79 -11.57
C SER A 39 -10.48 -12.98 -12.86
N LEU A 40 -11.39 -13.37 -13.75
CA LEU A 40 -11.53 -12.76 -15.09
C LEU A 40 -12.75 -11.83 -15.24
N TYR A 41 -13.47 -11.55 -14.15
CA TYR A 41 -14.62 -10.63 -14.18
C TYR A 41 -14.16 -9.19 -13.91
N GLU A 42 -14.97 -8.22 -14.35
CA GLU A 42 -14.57 -6.79 -14.42
C GLU A 42 -13.93 -6.25 -13.12
N PRO A 43 -14.58 -6.29 -11.93
CA PRO A 43 -13.96 -5.81 -10.70
C PRO A 43 -12.61 -6.49 -10.34
N ALA A 44 -12.40 -7.74 -10.73
CA ALA A 44 -11.13 -8.42 -10.51
C ALA A 44 -10.02 -7.89 -11.43
N VAL A 45 -10.36 -7.50 -12.66
CA VAL A 45 -9.43 -6.85 -13.59
C VAL A 45 -9.00 -5.50 -13.03
N GLU A 46 -9.93 -4.69 -12.53
CA GLU A 46 -9.63 -3.40 -11.88
C GLU A 46 -8.68 -3.59 -10.67
N THR A 47 -8.96 -4.59 -9.82
CA THR A 47 -8.10 -4.91 -8.67
C THR A 47 -6.69 -5.37 -9.11
N HIS A 48 -6.60 -6.11 -10.22
CA HIS A 48 -5.32 -6.52 -10.79
C HIS A 48 -4.52 -5.32 -11.32
N GLU A 49 -5.17 -4.35 -11.95
CA GLU A 49 -4.56 -3.12 -12.43
C GLU A 49 -4.05 -2.23 -11.27
N ALA A 50 -4.80 -2.15 -10.17
CA ALA A 50 -4.37 -1.45 -8.96
C ALA A 50 -3.06 -2.04 -8.40
N LEU A 51 -2.99 -3.37 -8.27
CA LEU A 51 -1.76 -4.07 -7.84
C LEU A 51 -0.59 -3.88 -8.81
N THR A 52 -0.87 -3.90 -10.11
CA THR A 52 0.15 -3.69 -11.16
C THR A 52 0.70 -2.26 -11.10
N THR A 53 -0.17 -1.28 -10.87
CA THR A 53 0.20 0.13 -10.70
C THR A 53 1.09 0.31 -9.47
N ALA A 54 0.71 -0.27 -8.33
CA ALA A 54 1.51 -0.25 -7.10
C ALA A 54 2.90 -0.86 -7.31
N ARG A 55 2.98 -2.03 -7.97
CA ARG A 55 4.26 -2.68 -8.33
C ARG A 55 5.14 -1.76 -9.18
N GLY A 56 4.55 -1.11 -10.18
CA GLY A 56 5.26 -0.17 -11.06
C GLY A 56 5.76 1.08 -10.32
N GLN A 57 4.97 1.62 -9.39
CA GLN A 57 5.38 2.76 -8.55
C GLN A 57 6.56 2.40 -7.66
N ILE A 58 6.50 1.29 -6.92
CA ILE A 58 7.58 0.86 -6.04
C ILE A 58 8.85 0.56 -6.84
N ALA A 59 8.73 -0.13 -7.98
CA ALA A 59 9.87 -0.43 -8.83
C ALA A 59 10.58 0.84 -9.34
N ARG A 60 9.82 1.88 -9.72
CA ARG A 60 10.40 3.18 -10.09
C ARG A 60 11.12 3.84 -8.93
N THR A 61 10.54 3.83 -7.73
CA THR A 61 11.16 4.39 -6.52
C THR A 61 12.46 3.67 -6.17
N LEU A 62 12.52 2.36 -6.37
CA LEU A 62 13.69 1.52 -6.10
C LEU A 62 14.70 1.46 -7.26
N GLY A 63 14.36 1.98 -8.44
CA GLY A 63 15.21 1.92 -9.63
C GLY A 63 15.37 0.51 -10.23
N CYS A 64 14.38 -0.38 -10.06
CA CYS A 64 14.38 -1.73 -10.61
C CYS A 64 13.26 -1.94 -11.65
N GLN A 65 13.24 -3.11 -12.31
CA GLN A 65 12.14 -3.46 -13.21
C GLN A 65 10.97 -4.03 -12.39
N ALA A 66 9.73 -3.68 -12.78
CA ALA A 66 8.54 -4.14 -12.08
C ALA A 66 8.45 -5.68 -11.99
N LYS A 67 8.93 -6.40 -13.01
CA LYS A 67 8.95 -7.87 -13.02
C LYS A 67 9.89 -8.50 -11.97
N ASP A 68 10.88 -7.74 -11.49
CA ASP A 68 11.86 -8.20 -10.50
C ASP A 68 11.39 -7.94 -9.06
N LEU A 69 10.24 -7.26 -8.89
CA LEU A 69 9.64 -6.94 -7.61
C LEU A 69 8.61 -8.00 -7.22
N TYR A 70 8.76 -8.57 -6.02
CA TYR A 70 7.81 -9.51 -5.42
C TYR A 70 7.26 -8.92 -4.11
N PHE A 71 5.94 -9.02 -3.92
CA PHE A 71 5.34 -8.65 -2.64
C PHE A 71 5.53 -9.79 -1.64
N THR A 72 5.86 -9.45 -0.41
CA THR A 72 5.84 -10.34 0.76
C THR A 72 4.82 -9.83 1.77
N SER A 73 4.62 -10.56 2.87
CA SER A 73 3.84 -10.11 4.02
C SER A 73 4.41 -8.84 4.65
#